data_AF-A0A965L6N0-F1
#
_entry.id   AF-A0A965L6N0-F1
#
_cell.length_a   1.000
_cell.length_b   1.000
_cell.length_c   1.000
_cell.angle_alpha   90.00
_cell.angle_beta   90.00
_cell.angle_gamma   90.00
#
_symmetry.space_group_name_H-M   'P 1'
#
loop_
_entity.id
_entity.type
_entity.pdbx_description
1 polymer ?
#
loop_
_entity_poly.entity_id
_entity_poly.type
_entity_poly.pdbx_seq_one_letter_code
_entity_poly.pdbx_strand_id
1 'polypeptide(L)' 'MGPRTRRAVAALGVVAFLAFYVWAVISIGAMLPDHPLVHLLFYGISGIAWGFPLLPLLSWAERKPK' A
#
# COMPACT_ATOMS: atom_id res chain seq x y z
N MET A 1 -17.91 15.85 -4.85
CA MET A 1 -18.21 14.41 -5.07
C MET A 1 -19.10 13.91 -3.94
N GLY A 2 -20.12 13.10 -4.24
CA GLY A 2 -20.93 12.49 -3.19
C GLY A 2 -20.10 11.56 -2.28
N PRO A 3 -20.51 11.34 -1.02
CA PRO A 3 -19.79 10.47 -0.08
C PRO A 3 -19.53 9.05 -0.62
N ARG A 4 -20.46 8.53 -1.43
CA ARG A 4 -20.34 7.22 -2.10
C ARG A 4 -19.23 7.21 -3.16
N THR A 5 -19.15 8.24 -4.01
CA THR A 5 -18.12 8.36 -5.06
C THR A 5 -16.72 8.47 -4.45
N ARG A 6 -16.57 9.25 -3.37
CA ARG A 6 -15.28 9.39 -2.69
C ARG A 6 -14.77 8.07 -2.10
N ARG A 7 -15.68 7.24 -1.55
CA ARG A 7 -15.36 5.88 -1.09
C ARG A 7 -14.98 4.95 -2.23
N ALA A 8 -15.67 5.01 -3.37
CA ALA A 8 -15.34 4.21 -4.55
C ALA A 8 -13.96 4.56 -5.12
N VAL A 9 -13.65 5.86 -5.23
CA VAL A 9 -12.33 6.34 -5.67
C VAL A 9 -11.24 5.92 -4.69
N ALA A 10 -11.48 6.05 -3.39
CA ALA A 10 -10.52 5.59 -2.39
C ALA A 10 -10.29 4.08 -2.48
N ALA A 11 -11.33 3.27 -2.61
CA ALA A 11 -11.21 1.82 -2.76
C ALA A 11 -10.40 1.44 -4.01
N LEU A 12 -10.69 2.05 -5.16
CA LEU A 12 -9.91 1.86 -6.39
C LEU A 12 -8.45 2.30 -6.20
N GLY A 13 -8.22 3.42 -5.53
CA GLY A 13 -6.89 3.91 -5.19
C GLY A 13 -6.11 2.94 -4.30
N VAL A 14 -6.76 2.32 -3.30
CA VAL A 14 -6.14 1.29 -2.46
C VAL A 14 -5.73 0.09 -3.30
N VAL A 15 -6.62 -0.43 -4.16
CA VAL A 15 -6.33 -1.60 -5.00
C VAL A 15 -5.17 -1.31 -5.96
N ALA A 16 -5.21 -0.16 -6.64
CA ALA A 16 -4.15 0.25 -7.56
C ALA A 16 -2.81 0.42 -6.84
N PHE A 17 -2.81 1.06 -5.66
CA PHE A 17 -1.63 1.20 -4.82
C PHE A 17 -1.07 -0.17 -4.40
N LEU A 18 -1.91 -1.07 -3.90
CA LEU A 18 -1.47 -2.40 -3.46
C LEU A 18 -0.89 -3.21 -4.62
N ALA A 19 -1.51 -3.17 -5.79
CA ALA A 19 -1.00 -3.84 -6.98
C ALA A 19 0.40 -3.32 -7.35
N PHE A 20 0.58 -2.00 -7.40
CA PHE A 20 1.88 -1.38 -7.66
C PHE A 20 2.91 -1.69 -6.56
N TYR A 21 2.47 -1.64 -5.29
CA TYR A 21 3.32 -1.89 -4.13
C TYR A 21 3.86 -3.32 -4.14
N VAL A 22 2.98 -4.32 -4.33
CA VAL A 22 3.37 -5.72 -4.43
C VAL A 22 4.33 -5.93 -5.60
N TRP A 23 4.02 -5.36 -6.78
CA TRP A 23 4.90 -5.42 -7.94
C TRP A 23 6.29 -4.83 -7.64
N ALA A 24 6.37 -3.69 -6.96
CA ALA A 24 7.63 -3.07 -6.58
C ALA A 24 8.41 -3.95 -5.59
N VAL A 25 7.75 -4.47 -4.55
CA VAL A 25 8.37 -5.34 -3.53
C VAL A 25 8.95 -6.60 -4.15
N ILE A 26 8.21 -7.30 -5.02
CA ILE A 26 8.74 -8.52 -5.66
C ILE A 26 9.87 -8.19 -6.65
N SER A 27 9.77 -7.07 -7.38
CA SER A 27 10.79 -6.67 -8.36
C SER A 27 12.10 -6.32 -7.67
N ILE A 28 12.04 -5.60 -6.55
CA ILE A 28 13.22 -5.29 -5.72
C ILE A 28 13.73 -6.57 -5.05
N GLY A 29 12.83 -7.38 -4.49
CA GLY A 29 13.16 -8.65 -3.83
C GLY A 29 13.90 -9.65 -4.73
N ALA A 30 13.62 -9.62 -6.04
CA ALA A 30 14.33 -10.42 -7.03
C ALA A 30 15.76 -9.95 -7.32
N MET A 31 16.10 -8.69 -6.99
CA MET A 31 17.43 -8.11 -7.15
C MET A 31 18.28 -8.23 -5.88
N LEU A 32 17.70 -8.69 -4.77
CA LEU A 32 18.42 -8.85 -3.50
C LEU A 32 19.41 -10.02 -3.56
N PRO A 33 20.54 -9.95 -2.83
CA PRO A 33 21.43 -11.08 -2.65
C PRO A 33 20.69 -12.27 -2.01
N ASP A 34 21.05 -13.49 -2.42
CA ASP A 34 20.50 -14.73 -1.87
C ASP A 34 21.05 -14.98 -0.44
N HIS A 35 20.48 -14.23 0.51
CA HIS A 35 20.84 -14.31 1.92
C HIS A 35 19.59 -14.25 2.79
N PRO A 36 19.35 -15.26 3.65
CA PRO A 36 18.08 -15.40 4.36
C PRO A 36 17.77 -14.22 5.30
N LEU A 37 18.78 -13.62 5.96
CA LEU A 37 18.55 -12.43 6.79
C LEU A 37 18.14 -11.20 5.96
N VAL A 38 18.65 -11.06 4.73
CA VAL A 38 18.32 -9.90 3.88
C VAL A 38 16.87 -10.02 3.43
N HIS A 39 16.44 -11.20 3.01
CA HIS A 39 15.04 -11.48 2.69
C HIS A 39 14.12 -11.30 3.91
N LEU A 40 14.53 -11.81 5.08
CA LEU A 40 13.73 -11.66 6.31
C LEU A 40 13.49 -10.20 6.65
N LEU A 41 14.53 -9.37 6.64
CA LEU A 41 14.42 -7.95 6.94
C LEU A 41 13.62 -7.23 5.85
N PHE A 42 13.92 -7.47 4.58
CA PHE A 42 13.25 -6.80 3.47
C PHE A 42 11.76 -7.10 3.42
N TYR A 43 11.37 -8.38 3.47
CA TYR A 43 9.95 -8.76 3.45
C TYR A 43 9.25 -8.44 4.76
N GLY A 44 9.94 -8.52 5.90
CA GLY A 44 9.40 -8.12 7.20
C GLY A 44 9.04 -6.62 7.25
N ILE A 45 9.96 -5.76 6.82
CA ILE A 45 9.73 -4.31 6.75
C ILE A 45 8.65 -4.00 5.72
N SER A 46 8.73 -4.59 4.53
CA SER A 46 7.74 -4.36 3.45
C SER A 46 6.33 -4.82 3.88
N GLY A 47 6.23 -5.94 4.59
CA GLY A 47 4.96 -6.46 5.12
C GLY A 47 4.28 -5.53 6.11
N ILE A 48 5.00 -4.60 6.74
CA ILE A 48 4.45 -3.62 7.68
C ILE A 48 4.29 -2.24 7.01
N ALA A 49 5.19 -1.88 6.11
CA ALA A 49 5.26 -0.54 5.52
C ALA A 49 4.05 -0.17 4.65
N TRP A 50 3.37 -1.15 4.02
CA TRP A 50 2.25 -0.89 3.11
C TRP A 50 1.03 -0.21 3.76
N GLY A 51 0.83 -0.37 5.07
CA GLY A 51 -0.30 0.23 5.78
C GLY A 51 -0.16 1.75 5.94
N PHE A 52 1.07 2.26 6.03
CA PHE A 52 1.34 3.67 6.28
C PHE A 52 0.82 4.59 5.15
N PRO A 53 1.03 4.29 3.86
CA PRO A 53 0.46 5.05 2.75
C PRO A 53 -1.08 5.00 2.64
N LEU A 54 -1.74 4.00 3.23
CA LEU A 54 -3.20 3.86 3.16
C LEU A 54 -3.95 4.76 4.13
N LEU A 55 -3.35 5.06 5.29
CA LEU A 55 -3.92 5.94 6.32
C LEU A 55 -4.43 7.30 5.79
N PRO A 56 -3.66 8.08 5.02
CA PRO A 56 -4.14 9.35 4.50
C PRO A 56 -5.31 9.18 3.50
N LEU A 57 -5.27 8.15 2.65
CA LEU A 57 -6.32 7.91 1.65
C LEU A 57 -7.65 7.53 2.31
N LEU A 58 -7.59 6.67 3.33
CA LEU A 58 -8.76 6.25 4.11
C LEU A 58 -9.34 7.42 4.91
N SER A 59 -8.50 8.21 5.58
CA SER A 59 -8.96 9.38 6.35
C SER A 59 -9.63 10.44 5.46
N TRP A 60 -9.16 10.62 4.22
CA TRP A 60 -9.81 11.47 3.23
C TRP A 60 -11.18 10.91 2.79
N ALA A 61 -11.27 9.60 2.58
CA ALA A 61 -12.50 8.94 2.19
C ALA A 61 -13.59 9.08 3.27
N GLU A 62 -13.21 8.99 4.54
CA GLU A 62 -14.11 9.05 5.70
C GLU A 62 -14.43 10.48 6.17
N ARG A 63 -13.65 11.49 5.74
CA ARG A 63 -13.83 12.88 6.16
C ARG A 63 -15.27 13.36 5.92
N LYS A 64 -16.08 13.47 6.97
CA LYS A 64 -17.44 14.02 6.88
C LYS A 64 -17.34 15.48 6.40
N PRO A 65 -18.07 15.90 5.36
CA PRO A 65 -18.22 17.33 5.07
C PRO A 65 -18.84 17.99 6.32
N LYS A 66 -18.25 19.10 6.76
CA LYS A 66 -18.85 19.96 7.79
C LYS A 66 -20.14 20.57 7.25
#